data_AF-A0A094AB30-F1
#
_entry.id   AF-A0A094AB30-F1
#
_cell.length_a   1.000
_cell.length_b   1.000
_cell.length_c   1.000
_cell.angle_alpha   90.00
_cell.angle_beta   90.00
_cell.angle_gamma   90.00
#
_symmetry.space_group_name_H-M   'P 1'
#
loop_
_entity.id
_entity.type
_entity.pdbx_description
1 polymer ?
#
loop_
_entity_poly.entity_id
_entity_poly.type
_entity_poly.pdbx_seq_one_letter_code
_entity_poly.pdbx_strand_id
1 'polypeptide(L)'
;MLFRFREAQAADLGILDAGRSRRPKLITSETSIPACEKWRGQVLKEISRKVSKIQDQALSDFMIRDLNDEINKAMREKHMWEVQIRNLGGPNYMRSAKVYDEAGREIQGAGKGYRYFGRAKELPGVKELFEAQSKPKEEKPLESRADLRKQVDAAYYGYNLDEEDGTLLDYELFKEKEAFDNLLKQGNGEVPEGWEPLPGDKGDGEGWRLPTLDQVQEELVERRRKRLLDKLG
;
A
#
# COMPACT_ATOMS: atom_id res chain seq x y z
N MET A 1 30.76 -21.75 -51.22
CA MET A 1 30.51 -20.34 -51.60
C MET A 1 29.04 -20.01 -51.82
N LEU A 2 28.18 -20.94 -52.26
CA LEU A 2 26.75 -20.68 -52.52
C LEU A 2 25.91 -20.26 -51.28
N PHE A 3 26.21 -20.78 -50.09
CA PHE A 3 25.47 -20.43 -48.87
C PHE A 3 25.62 -18.96 -48.47
N ARG A 4 26.85 -18.43 -48.46
CA ARG A 4 27.10 -17.01 -48.14
C ARG A 4 26.53 -16.05 -49.19
N PHE A 5 26.48 -16.47 -50.46
CA PHE A 5 25.87 -15.68 -51.53
C PHE A 5 24.34 -15.62 -51.43
N ARG A 6 23.69 -16.76 -51.13
CA ARG A 6 22.24 -16.78 -50.84
C ARG A 6 21.89 -15.99 -49.59
N GLU A 7 22.74 -16.02 -48.57
CA GLU A 7 22.60 -15.20 -47.37
C GLU A 7 22.70 -13.70 -47.70
N ALA A 8 23.69 -13.30 -48.50
CA ALA A 8 23.80 -11.91 -48.97
C ALA A 8 22.57 -11.47 -49.77
N GLN A 9 22.08 -12.30 -50.69
CA GLN A 9 20.83 -12.03 -51.41
C GLN A 9 19.62 -11.93 -50.48
N ALA A 10 19.50 -12.80 -49.47
CA ALA A 10 18.41 -12.74 -48.51
C ALA A 10 18.49 -11.50 -47.60
N ALA A 11 19.71 -11.09 -47.23
CA ALA A 11 19.96 -9.87 -46.48
C ALA A 11 19.61 -8.62 -47.30
N ASP A 12 19.97 -8.60 -48.59
CA ASP A 12 19.59 -7.53 -49.54
C ASP A 12 18.07 -7.47 -49.74
N LEU A 13 17.39 -8.61 -49.66
CA LEU A 13 15.92 -8.72 -49.66
C LEU A 13 15.28 -8.37 -48.30
N GLY A 14 16.06 -7.96 -47.29
CA GLY A 14 15.57 -7.59 -45.96
C GLY A 14 15.11 -8.75 -45.08
N ILE A 15 15.37 -10.00 -45.48
CA ILE A 15 15.04 -11.19 -44.70
C ILE A 15 16.12 -11.42 -43.66
N LEU A 16 15.89 -10.88 -42.45
CA LEU A 16 16.76 -11.15 -41.31
C LEU A 16 16.70 -12.63 -40.91
N ASP A 17 17.84 -13.33 -41.03
CA ASP A 17 18.09 -14.61 -40.36
C ASP A 17 18.48 -14.38 -38.89
N ALA A 18 17.45 -14.21 -38.06
CA ALA A 18 17.59 -14.01 -36.61
C ALA A 18 18.16 -15.24 -35.88
N GLY A 19 18.28 -16.40 -36.54
CA GLY A 19 18.85 -17.60 -35.94
C GLY A 19 20.38 -17.56 -35.84
N ARG A 20 21.03 -16.83 -36.75
CA ARG A 20 22.50 -16.83 -36.91
C ARG A 20 23.15 -15.47 -36.72
N SER A 21 22.39 -14.39 -36.86
CA SER A 21 22.84 -13.03 -36.55
C SER A 21 22.89 -12.82 -35.03
N ARG A 22 23.92 -12.09 -34.55
CA ARG A 22 23.98 -11.69 -33.15
C ARG A 22 22.93 -10.62 -32.89
N ARG A 23 22.20 -10.79 -31.79
CA ARG A 23 21.23 -9.81 -31.35
C ARG A 23 21.92 -8.46 -31.04
N PRO A 24 21.31 -7.33 -31.43
CA PRO A 24 21.81 -6.00 -31.09
C PRO A 24 21.95 -5.82 -29.57
N LYS A 25 23.02 -5.18 -29.13
CA LYS A 25 23.22 -4.85 -27.70
C LYS A 25 22.29 -3.71 -27.25
N LEU A 26 22.07 -2.74 -28.13
CA LEU A 26 21.19 -1.61 -27.89
C LEU A 26 19.85 -1.89 -28.57
N ILE A 27 18.82 -2.16 -27.79
CA ILE A 27 17.49 -2.51 -28.32
C ILE A 27 16.85 -1.32 -29.05
N THR A 28 17.13 -0.10 -28.59
CA THR A 28 16.56 1.13 -29.15
C THR A 28 17.10 1.51 -30.52
N SER A 29 18.17 0.87 -31.01
CA SER A 29 18.68 1.12 -32.37
C SER A 29 17.82 0.48 -33.46
N GLU A 30 17.01 -0.53 -33.10
CA GLU A 30 16.11 -1.19 -34.04
C GLU A 30 14.80 -0.41 -34.16
N THR A 31 14.49 0.05 -35.37
CA THR A 31 13.30 0.85 -35.69
C THR A 31 12.21 0.05 -36.38
N SER A 32 12.51 -1.18 -36.81
CA SER A 32 11.57 -2.05 -37.53
C SER A 32 10.83 -2.98 -36.56
N ILE A 33 9.50 -2.90 -36.54
CA ILE A 33 8.64 -3.76 -35.71
C ILE A 33 8.86 -5.26 -36.04
N PRO A 34 8.84 -5.70 -37.32
CA PRO A 34 9.09 -7.11 -37.66
C PRO A 34 10.45 -7.62 -37.19
N ALA A 35 11.49 -6.78 -37.21
CA ALA A 35 12.80 -7.13 -36.68
C ALA A 35 12.77 -7.31 -35.15
N CYS A 36 12.14 -6.37 -34.44
CA CYS A 36 11.95 -6.43 -32.99
C CYS A 36 11.17 -7.68 -32.56
N GLU A 37 10.11 -8.06 -33.31
CA GLU A 37 9.33 -9.27 -33.05
C GLU A 37 10.16 -10.55 -33.25
N LYS A 38 10.99 -10.61 -34.28
CA LYS A 38 11.93 -11.73 -34.50
C LYS A 38 12.92 -11.86 -33.34
N TRP A 39 13.52 -10.75 -32.91
CA TRP A 39 14.47 -10.73 -31.78
C TRP A 39 13.78 -11.13 -30.47
N ARG A 40 12.59 -10.60 -30.19
CA ARG A 40 11.75 -11.02 -29.06
C ARG A 40 11.47 -12.53 -29.10
N GLY A 41 11.13 -13.07 -30.26
CA GLY A 41 10.90 -14.50 -30.45
C GLY A 41 12.14 -15.35 -30.17
N GLN A 42 13.34 -14.88 -30.51
CA GLN A 42 14.59 -15.54 -30.18
C GLN A 42 14.83 -15.57 -28.65
N VAL A 43 14.60 -14.44 -27.95
CA VAL A 43 14.70 -14.37 -26.49
C VAL A 43 13.74 -15.36 -25.82
N LEU A 44 12.51 -15.46 -26.32
CA LEU A 44 11.50 -16.40 -25.80
C LEU A 44 11.93 -17.87 -25.95
N LYS A 45 12.56 -18.22 -27.09
CA LYS A 45 13.13 -19.57 -27.30
C LYS A 45 14.30 -19.84 -26.36
N GLU A 46 15.14 -18.85 -26.09
CA GLU A 46 16.22 -18.96 -25.10
C GLU A 46 15.68 -19.18 -23.68
N ILE A 47 14.67 -18.41 -23.28
CA ILE A 47 13.99 -18.58 -21.99
C ILE A 47 13.41 -19.99 -21.89
N SER A 48 12.67 -20.46 -22.90
CA SER A 48 12.04 -21.79 -22.89
C SER A 48 13.08 -22.90 -22.72
N ARG A 49 14.19 -22.84 -23.46
CA ARG A 49 15.29 -23.83 -23.34
C ARG A 49 15.92 -23.83 -21.95
N LYS A 50 16.12 -22.65 -21.34
CA LYS A 50 16.69 -22.54 -19.98
C LYS A 50 15.72 -23.01 -18.90
N VAL A 51 14.43 -22.71 -19.06
CA VAL A 51 13.37 -23.20 -18.16
C VAL A 51 13.25 -24.72 -18.24
N SER A 52 13.41 -25.34 -19.41
CA SER A 52 13.50 -26.80 -19.48
C SER A 52 14.77 -27.33 -18.83
N LYS A 53 15.92 -26.67 -19.05
CA LYS A 53 17.21 -27.09 -18.49
C LYS A 53 17.24 -27.03 -16.96
N ILE A 54 16.62 -26.03 -16.34
CA ILE A 54 16.65 -25.86 -14.87
C ILE A 54 15.95 -27.00 -14.12
N GLN A 55 15.10 -27.77 -14.80
CA GLN A 55 14.40 -28.93 -14.23
C GLN A 55 15.25 -30.21 -14.23
N ASP A 56 16.45 -30.18 -14.80
CA ASP A 56 17.36 -31.33 -14.78
C ASP A 56 17.83 -31.64 -13.34
N GLN A 57 17.65 -32.89 -12.93
CA GLN A 57 18.02 -33.37 -11.59
C GLN A 57 19.54 -33.46 -11.41
N ALA A 58 20.31 -33.58 -12.50
CA ALA A 58 21.76 -33.66 -12.44
C ALA A 58 22.44 -32.32 -12.11
N LEU A 59 21.69 -31.21 -12.13
CA LEU A 59 22.23 -29.88 -11.83
C LEU A 59 22.46 -29.69 -10.32
N SER A 60 23.61 -29.10 -9.99
CA SER A 60 23.92 -28.61 -8.65
C SER A 60 23.17 -27.31 -8.34
N ASP A 61 22.91 -27.05 -7.07
CA ASP A 61 22.27 -25.83 -6.57
C ASP A 61 22.92 -24.53 -7.08
N PHE A 62 24.25 -24.50 -7.21
CA PHE A 62 24.97 -23.35 -7.76
C PHE A 62 24.62 -23.13 -9.24
N MET A 63 24.60 -24.19 -10.03
CA MET A 63 24.23 -24.13 -11.45
C MET A 63 22.77 -23.70 -11.63
N ILE A 64 21.88 -24.12 -10.73
CA ILE A 64 20.48 -23.70 -10.72
C ILE A 64 20.37 -22.19 -10.45
N ARG A 65 21.15 -21.64 -9.52
CA ARG A 65 21.20 -20.19 -9.25
C ARG A 65 21.67 -19.41 -10.49
N ASP A 66 22.76 -19.84 -11.11
CA ASP A 66 23.29 -19.21 -12.33
C ASP A 66 22.28 -19.26 -13.48
N LEU A 67 21.64 -20.42 -13.70
CA LEU A 67 20.59 -20.56 -14.71
C LEU A 67 19.39 -19.66 -14.41
N ASN A 68 19.02 -19.50 -13.14
CA ASN A 68 17.92 -18.62 -12.75
C ASN A 68 18.27 -17.14 -13.01
N ASP A 69 19.51 -16.73 -12.73
CA ASP A 69 20.01 -15.39 -13.07
C ASP A 69 19.99 -15.13 -14.58
N GLU A 70 20.43 -16.12 -15.35
CA GLU A 70 20.38 -16.07 -16.80
C GLU A 70 18.95 -15.95 -17.35
N ILE A 71 17.99 -16.69 -16.78
CA ILE A 71 16.57 -16.58 -17.16
C ILE A 71 16.05 -15.18 -16.81
N ASN A 72 16.34 -14.67 -15.60
CA ASN A 72 15.93 -13.32 -15.20
C ASN A 72 16.52 -12.24 -16.12
N LYS A 73 17.78 -12.39 -16.54
CA LYS A 73 18.42 -11.50 -17.52
C LYS A 73 17.68 -11.53 -18.86
N ALA A 74 17.38 -12.71 -19.38
CA ALA A 74 16.62 -12.86 -20.62
C ALA A 74 15.18 -12.33 -20.51
N MET A 75 14.53 -12.48 -19.36
CA MET A 75 13.20 -11.92 -19.10
C MET A 75 13.20 -10.38 -19.09
N ARG A 76 14.21 -9.75 -18.49
CA ARG A 76 14.39 -8.29 -18.56
C ARG A 76 14.60 -7.82 -19.99
N GLU A 77 15.41 -8.56 -20.75
CA GLU A 77 15.66 -8.25 -22.15
C GLU A 77 14.38 -8.39 -23.01
N LYS A 78 13.62 -9.48 -22.85
CA LYS A 78 12.31 -9.67 -23.48
C LYS A 78 11.37 -8.50 -23.17
N HIS A 79 11.34 -8.06 -21.92
CA HIS A 79 10.54 -6.91 -21.53
C HIS A 79 10.98 -5.62 -22.24
N MET A 80 12.29 -5.37 -22.38
CA MET A 80 12.80 -4.23 -23.15
C MET A 80 12.43 -4.29 -24.63
N TRP A 81 12.47 -5.48 -25.26
CA TRP A 81 11.97 -5.66 -26.62
C TRP A 81 10.47 -5.36 -26.73
N GLU A 82 9.66 -5.78 -25.75
CA GLU A 82 8.23 -5.47 -25.72
C GLU A 82 7.94 -3.97 -25.53
N VAL A 83 8.76 -3.27 -24.75
CA VAL A 83 8.71 -1.81 -24.61
C VAL A 83 9.08 -1.13 -25.93
N GLN A 84 10.14 -1.57 -26.60
CA GLN A 84 10.54 -1.00 -27.88
C GLN A 84 9.48 -1.20 -28.96
N ILE A 85 8.88 -2.40 -29.06
CA ILE A 85 7.77 -2.66 -30.00
C ILE A 85 6.61 -1.70 -29.73
N ARG A 86 6.25 -1.47 -28.47
CA ARG A 86 5.22 -0.47 -28.12
C ARG A 86 5.62 0.93 -28.53
N ASN A 87 6.86 1.35 -28.26
CA ASN A 87 7.34 2.70 -28.59
C ASN A 87 7.30 2.98 -30.10
N LEU A 88 7.50 1.93 -30.92
CA LEU A 88 7.37 2.00 -32.37
C LEU A 88 5.91 1.97 -32.87
N GLY A 89 4.93 1.87 -31.97
CA GLY A 89 3.50 1.78 -32.32
C GLY A 89 3.01 0.36 -32.60
N GLY A 90 3.79 -0.67 -32.28
CA GLY A 90 3.43 -2.07 -32.46
C GLY A 90 2.55 -2.67 -31.35
N PRO A 91 2.23 -3.97 -31.44
CA PRO A 91 1.34 -4.66 -30.48
C PRO A 91 1.83 -4.62 -29.03
N ASN A 92 0.90 -4.44 -28.09
CA ASN A 92 1.22 -4.37 -26.67
C ASN A 92 1.20 -5.74 -25.97
N TYR A 93 2.35 -6.42 -26.01
CA TYR A 93 2.51 -7.73 -25.38
C TYR A 93 2.50 -7.74 -23.84
N MET A 94 2.59 -6.58 -23.17
CA MET A 94 2.61 -6.53 -21.70
C MET A 94 1.22 -6.64 -21.06
N ARG A 95 0.13 -6.29 -21.77
CA ARG A 95 -1.23 -6.38 -21.21
C ARG A 95 -1.75 -7.80 -21.08
N SER A 96 -1.19 -8.75 -21.84
CA SER A 96 -1.78 -10.09 -21.99
C SER A 96 -1.23 -11.14 -21.03
N ALA A 97 -0.28 -10.82 -20.15
CA ALA A 97 0.45 -11.82 -19.36
C ALA A 97 0.06 -11.79 -17.88
N LYS A 98 -1.15 -12.26 -17.55
CA LYS A 98 -1.38 -12.84 -16.23
C LYS A 98 -0.64 -14.18 -16.22
N VAL A 99 0.45 -14.25 -15.46
CA VAL A 99 1.25 -15.48 -15.35
C VAL A 99 0.68 -16.30 -14.22
N TYR A 100 0.11 -17.44 -14.57
CA TYR A 100 -0.41 -18.43 -13.63
C TYR A 100 0.66 -19.49 -13.40
N ASP A 101 0.89 -19.86 -12.14
CA ASP A 101 1.75 -21.01 -11.79
C ASP A 101 1.09 -22.33 -12.22
N GLU A 102 1.85 -23.44 -12.21
CA GLU A 102 1.39 -24.80 -12.53
C GLU A 102 0.21 -25.29 -11.66
N ALA A 103 0.01 -24.66 -10.49
CA ALA A 103 -1.14 -24.88 -9.62
C ALA A 103 -2.32 -23.93 -9.90
N GLY A 104 -2.33 -23.19 -11.02
CA GLY A 104 -3.40 -22.25 -11.40
C GLY A 104 -3.49 -20.99 -10.54
N ARG A 105 -2.58 -20.80 -9.59
CA ARG A 105 -2.51 -19.60 -8.75
C ARG A 105 -1.87 -18.45 -9.53
N GLU A 106 -2.55 -17.30 -9.55
CA GLU A 106 -1.99 -16.07 -10.12
C GLU A 106 -0.76 -15.69 -9.32
N ILE A 107 0.39 -15.53 -9.98
CA ILE A 107 1.61 -15.07 -9.32
C ILE A 107 1.42 -13.59 -8.99
N GLN A 108 0.93 -13.31 -7.78
CA GLN A 108 0.81 -11.94 -7.28
C GLN A 108 2.20 -11.30 -7.22
N GLY A 109 2.36 -10.13 -7.85
CA GLY A 109 3.66 -9.45 -7.98
C GLY A 109 4.37 -9.64 -9.33
N ALA A 110 3.69 -10.18 -10.36
CA ALA A 110 4.20 -10.44 -11.71
C ALA A 110 4.96 -9.26 -12.40
N GLY A 111 4.89 -8.03 -11.89
CA GLY A 111 5.48 -6.85 -12.52
C GLY A 111 6.91 -6.49 -12.14
N LYS A 112 7.39 -6.74 -10.92
CA LYS A 112 8.64 -6.13 -10.43
C LYS A 112 9.37 -7.02 -9.43
N GLY A 113 10.42 -7.68 -9.87
CA GLY A 113 11.32 -8.40 -8.96
C GLY A 113 12.10 -9.51 -9.64
N TYR A 114 13.06 -10.03 -8.89
CA TYR A 114 13.76 -11.27 -9.20
C TYR A 114 12.79 -12.44 -9.05
N ARG A 115 12.77 -13.37 -10.01
CA ARG A 115 11.88 -14.55 -9.99
C ARG A 115 12.68 -15.85 -9.91
N TYR A 116 12.10 -16.85 -9.28
CA TYR A 116 12.66 -18.21 -9.20
C TYR A 116 11.82 -19.13 -10.10
N PHE A 117 12.47 -19.76 -11.08
CA PHE A 117 11.83 -20.63 -12.07
C PHE A 117 12.09 -22.11 -11.78
N GLY A 118 11.06 -22.95 -11.90
CA GLY A 118 11.18 -24.40 -11.73
C GLY A 118 11.87 -24.80 -10.42
N ARG A 119 12.84 -25.70 -10.51
CA ARG A 119 13.67 -26.16 -9.38
C ARG A 119 14.40 -25.06 -8.62
N ALA A 120 14.57 -23.85 -9.18
CA ALA A 120 15.12 -22.73 -8.41
C ALA A 120 14.25 -22.33 -7.20
N LYS A 121 12.96 -22.67 -7.20
CA LYS A 121 12.06 -22.49 -6.05
C LYS A 121 12.40 -23.47 -4.90
N GLU A 122 13.05 -24.59 -5.18
CA GLU A 122 13.38 -25.64 -4.21
C GLU A 122 14.74 -25.45 -3.54
N LEU A 123 15.52 -24.45 -3.97
CA LEU A 123 16.82 -24.14 -3.39
C LEU A 123 16.69 -23.85 -1.88
N PRO A 124 17.66 -24.30 -1.06
CA PRO A 124 17.71 -23.96 0.35
C PRO A 124 17.64 -22.43 0.56
N GLY A 125 16.81 -21.98 1.51
CA GLY A 125 16.51 -20.56 1.76
C GLY A 125 15.41 -19.97 0.86
N VAL A 126 15.41 -20.27 -0.45
CA VAL A 126 14.34 -19.82 -1.36
C VAL A 126 13.04 -20.57 -1.05
N LYS A 127 13.15 -21.88 -0.85
CA LYS A 127 12.03 -22.74 -0.46
C LYS A 127 11.37 -22.23 0.83
N GLU A 128 12.18 -21.89 1.83
CA GLU A 128 11.70 -21.33 3.11
C GLU A 128 10.99 -19.99 2.93
N LEU A 129 11.47 -19.12 2.02
CA LEU A 129 10.80 -17.85 1.70
C LEU A 129 9.42 -18.08 1.09
N PHE A 130 9.28 -19.02 0.15
CA PHE A 130 7.98 -19.35 -0.45
C PHE A 130 7.05 -20.02 0.55
N GLU A 131 7.57 -20.93 1.38
CA GLU A 131 6.78 -21.57 2.44
C GLU A 131 6.31 -20.56 3.49
N ALA A 132 7.18 -19.66 3.94
CA ALA A 132 6.83 -18.59 4.87
C ALA A 132 5.81 -17.59 4.31
N GLN A 133 5.85 -17.31 3.00
CA GLN A 133 4.82 -16.50 2.33
C GLN A 133 3.51 -17.27 2.13
N SER A 134 3.57 -18.58 1.91
CA SER A 134 2.40 -19.42 1.70
C SER A 134 1.62 -19.70 2.98
N LYS A 135 2.30 -19.68 4.14
CA LYS A 135 1.63 -19.70 5.43
C LYS A 135 0.79 -18.42 5.51
N PRO A 136 -0.53 -18.51 5.80
CA PRO A 136 -1.30 -17.32 6.09
C PRO A 136 -0.56 -16.59 7.19
N LYS A 137 -0.22 -15.31 6.96
CA LYS A 137 0.29 -14.48 8.04
C LYS A 137 -0.77 -14.56 9.12
N GLU A 138 -0.48 -15.28 10.20
CA GLU A 138 -1.20 -15.09 11.45
C GLU A 138 -1.24 -13.57 11.63
N GLU A 139 -2.45 -13.02 11.64
CA GLU A 139 -2.65 -11.59 11.82
C GLU A 139 -1.93 -11.25 13.11
N LYS A 140 -0.71 -10.71 12.98
CA LYS A 140 0.03 -10.26 14.13
C LYS A 140 -0.93 -9.32 14.85
N PRO A 141 -1.15 -9.48 16.16
CA PRO A 141 -1.96 -8.53 16.90
C PRO A 141 -1.44 -7.13 16.55
N LEU A 142 -2.36 -6.20 16.29
CA LEU A 142 -2.08 -4.85 15.78
C LEU A 142 -1.38 -4.03 16.88
N GLU A 143 -0.16 -4.42 17.24
CA GLU A 143 0.60 -3.87 18.35
C GLU A 143 1.31 -2.58 17.93
N SER A 144 1.53 -2.38 16.63
CA SER A 144 2.23 -1.20 16.13
C SER A 144 1.28 -0.02 15.89
N ARG A 145 1.70 1.19 16.30
CA ARG A 145 0.99 2.46 16.01
C ARG A 145 0.70 2.64 14.52
N ALA A 146 1.53 2.07 13.64
CA ALA A 146 1.34 2.18 12.20
C ALA A 146 0.18 1.32 11.70
N ASP A 147 -0.11 0.19 12.37
CA ASP A 147 -1.21 -0.69 11.99
C ASP A 147 -2.54 -0.18 12.53
N LEU A 148 -2.56 0.38 13.75
CA LEU A 148 -3.71 1.11 14.27
C LEU A 148 -4.12 2.27 13.36
N ARG A 149 -3.15 3.04 12.86
CA ARG A 149 -3.42 4.16 11.93
C ARG A 149 -4.08 3.76 10.61
N LYS A 150 -3.95 2.50 10.17
CA LYS A 150 -4.57 2.02 8.92
C LYS A 150 -6.07 1.74 9.08
N GLN A 151 -6.53 1.50 10.31
CA GLN A 151 -7.94 1.24 10.63
C GLN A 151 -8.70 2.51 10.99
N VAL A 152 -8.00 3.64 11.06
CA VAL A 152 -8.60 4.93 11.39
C VAL A 152 -9.08 5.57 10.08
N ASP A 153 -10.39 5.55 9.88
CA ASP A 153 -11.03 6.15 8.72
C ASP A 153 -11.22 7.67 8.87
N ALA A 154 -11.58 8.33 7.78
CA ALA A 154 -11.84 9.78 7.74
C ALA A 154 -12.85 10.24 8.82
N ALA A 155 -13.78 9.34 9.18
CA ALA A 155 -14.73 9.50 10.26
C ALA A 155 -14.10 9.87 11.62
N TYR A 156 -12.97 9.26 11.96
CA TYR A 156 -12.27 9.53 13.22
C TYR A 156 -11.69 10.94 13.28
N TYR A 157 -11.35 11.51 12.13
CA TYR A 157 -10.85 12.88 12.01
C TYR A 157 -11.96 13.91 11.80
N GLY A 158 -13.23 13.51 11.93
CA GLY A 158 -14.38 14.41 11.79
C GLY A 158 -14.74 14.74 10.35
N TYR A 159 -14.27 13.98 9.36
CA TYR A 159 -14.66 14.15 7.95
C TYR A 159 -15.87 13.28 7.58
N ASN A 160 -16.85 13.14 8.49
CA ASN A 160 -18.10 12.47 8.18
C ASN A 160 -18.98 13.44 7.38
N LEU A 161 -19.47 12.98 6.21
CA LEU A 161 -20.45 13.73 5.39
C LEU A 161 -21.82 13.88 6.09
N ASP A 162 -22.08 13.12 7.16
CA ASP A 162 -23.36 13.15 7.88
C ASP A 162 -23.64 14.49 8.58
N GLU A 163 -22.60 15.30 8.86
CA GLU A 163 -22.79 16.68 9.36
C GLU A 163 -23.26 17.65 8.26
N GLU A 164 -23.04 17.35 6.98
CA GLU A 164 -23.43 18.23 5.86
C GLU A 164 -24.92 18.09 5.48
N ASP A 165 -25.52 16.91 5.68
CA ASP A 165 -26.91 16.63 5.29
C ASP A 165 -27.96 16.98 6.37
N GLY A 166 -27.52 17.41 7.56
CA GLY A 166 -28.40 17.89 8.66
C GLY A 166 -29.19 16.80 9.41
N THR A 167 -29.04 15.54 9.03
CA THR A 167 -29.77 14.39 9.63
C THR A 167 -29.47 14.20 11.12
N LEU A 168 -28.22 14.43 11.54
CA LEU A 168 -27.81 14.37 12.94
C LEU A 168 -28.47 15.48 13.77
N LEU A 169 -28.55 16.70 13.24
CA LEU A 169 -29.19 17.84 13.90
C LEU A 169 -30.69 17.61 14.11
N ASP A 170 -31.38 17.04 13.13
CA ASP A 170 -32.80 16.69 13.25
C ASP A 170 -33.03 15.63 14.33
N TYR A 171 -32.15 14.63 14.42
CA TYR A 171 -32.19 13.60 15.45
C TYR A 171 -31.93 14.19 16.85
N GLU A 172 -30.94 15.06 16.99
CA GLU A 172 -30.62 15.76 18.24
C GLU A 172 -31.80 16.62 18.71
N LEU A 173 -32.40 17.41 17.82
CA LEU A 173 -33.60 18.22 18.13
C LEU A 173 -34.78 17.35 18.57
N PHE A 174 -34.98 16.20 17.93
CA PHE A 174 -36.03 15.27 18.33
C PHE A 174 -35.77 14.72 19.75
N LYS A 175 -34.53 14.33 20.04
CA LYS A 175 -34.14 13.82 21.35
C LYS A 175 -34.17 14.87 22.45
N GLU A 176 -33.78 16.10 22.15
CA GLU A 176 -33.88 17.22 23.07
C GLU A 176 -35.33 17.50 23.43
N LYS A 177 -36.24 17.55 22.45
CA LYS A 177 -37.68 17.68 22.70
C LYS A 177 -38.22 16.53 23.55
N GLU A 178 -37.83 15.28 23.25
CA GLU A 178 -38.23 14.12 24.03
C GLU A 178 -37.74 14.21 25.49
N ALA A 179 -36.48 14.62 25.69
CA ALA A 179 -35.90 14.82 27.02
C ALA A 179 -36.60 15.97 27.77
N PHE A 180 -36.88 17.07 27.08
CA PHE A 180 -37.58 18.23 27.65
C PHE A 180 -39.01 17.87 28.05
N ASP A 181 -39.74 17.18 27.18
CA ASP A 181 -41.10 16.69 27.45
C ASP A 181 -41.11 15.69 28.60
N ASN A 182 -40.12 14.79 28.65
CA ASN A 182 -39.97 13.85 29.76
C ASN A 182 -39.67 14.57 31.08
N LEU A 183 -38.82 15.59 31.06
CA LEU A 183 -38.49 16.39 32.24
C LEU A 183 -39.70 17.24 32.69
N LEU A 184 -40.46 17.81 31.75
CA LEU A 184 -41.70 18.52 32.04
C LEU A 184 -42.77 17.59 32.64
N LYS A 185 -42.85 16.35 32.15
CA LYS A 185 -43.78 15.31 32.67
C LYS A 185 -43.32 14.74 34.00
N GLN A 186 -42.02 14.60 34.23
CA GLN A 186 -41.44 14.11 35.49
C GLN A 186 -41.33 15.21 36.56
N GLY A 187 -41.49 16.48 36.19
CA GLY A 187 -41.54 17.61 37.11
C GLY A 187 -42.79 17.61 37.98
N ASN A 188 -42.85 16.74 39.00
CA ASN A 188 -43.36 17.22 40.28
C ASN A 188 -42.43 18.38 40.64
N GLY A 189 -42.91 19.62 40.71
CA GLY A 189 -42.11 20.82 40.97
C GLY A 189 -41.39 20.87 42.33
N GLU A 190 -41.10 19.72 42.92
CA GLU A 190 -40.32 19.52 44.11
C GLU A 190 -38.86 19.31 43.71
N VAL A 191 -38.04 20.23 44.18
CA VAL A 191 -36.59 20.17 44.02
C VAL A 191 -36.07 18.94 44.79
N PRO A 192 -35.21 18.08 44.21
CA PRO A 192 -34.69 16.89 44.89
C PRO A 192 -34.10 17.21 46.27
N GLU A 193 -34.31 16.33 47.24
CA GLU A 193 -33.80 16.49 48.61
C GLU A 193 -32.25 16.58 48.60
N GLY A 194 -31.71 17.70 49.07
CA GLY A 194 -30.27 18.00 49.02
C GLY A 194 -29.82 18.84 47.82
N TRP A 195 -30.74 19.29 46.97
CA TRP A 195 -30.41 20.26 45.91
C TRP A 195 -30.20 21.66 46.51
N GLU A 196 -29.00 22.19 46.33
CA GLU A 196 -28.70 23.59 46.61
C GLU A 196 -28.82 24.39 45.32
N PRO A 197 -29.74 25.35 45.22
CA PRO A 197 -29.84 26.18 44.03
C PRO A 197 -28.60 27.08 43.93
N LEU A 198 -28.23 27.39 42.70
CA LEU A 198 -27.10 28.29 42.44
C LEU A 198 -27.40 29.69 43.00
N PRO A 199 -26.38 30.43 43.45
CA PRO A 199 -26.56 31.81 43.89
C PRO A 199 -27.24 32.67 42.80
N GLY A 200 -28.45 33.17 43.08
CA GLY A 200 -29.28 33.97 42.16
C GLY A 200 -30.55 33.27 41.65
N ASP A 201 -30.65 31.94 41.70
CA ASP A 201 -31.81 31.18 41.18
C ASP A 201 -33.06 31.28 42.07
N LYS A 202 -32.89 31.62 43.35
CA LYS A 202 -34.01 31.76 44.32
C LYS A 202 -34.83 33.05 44.13
N GLY A 203 -34.41 33.96 43.24
CA GLY A 203 -35.08 35.25 43.04
C GLY A 203 -34.79 36.31 44.11
N ASP A 204 -33.85 36.05 45.02
CA ASP A 204 -33.46 36.94 46.13
C ASP A 204 -32.65 38.18 45.68
N GLY A 205 -32.38 38.35 44.38
CA GLY A 205 -31.71 39.51 43.80
C GLY A 205 -30.20 39.63 44.04
N GLU A 206 -29.63 38.78 44.90
CA GLU A 206 -28.17 38.67 45.07
C GLU A 206 -27.59 37.65 44.09
N GLY A 207 -27.12 38.15 42.95
CA GLY A 207 -26.37 37.34 41.99
C GLY A 207 -24.97 36.98 42.50
N TRP A 208 -24.29 36.13 41.74
CA TRP A 208 -22.90 35.76 41.99
C TRP A 208 -21.98 37.00 42.05
N ARG A 209 -21.51 37.36 43.25
CA ARG A 209 -20.54 38.45 43.42
C ARG A 209 -19.14 37.96 43.08
N LEU A 210 -18.71 38.20 41.83
CA LEU A 210 -17.32 37.97 41.41
C LEU A 210 -16.38 38.91 42.19
N PRO A 211 -15.31 38.41 42.82
CA PRO A 211 -14.31 39.26 43.47
C PRO A 211 -13.66 40.23 42.47
N THR A 212 -13.36 41.44 42.91
CA THR A 212 -12.63 42.41 42.07
C THR A 212 -11.15 42.03 41.96
N LEU A 213 -10.48 42.53 40.91
CA LEU A 213 -9.04 42.29 40.71
C LEU A 213 -8.20 42.67 41.93
N ASP A 214 -8.53 43.78 42.59
CA ASP A 214 -7.81 44.25 43.77
C ASP A 214 -7.96 43.28 44.95
N GLN A 215 -9.16 42.75 45.18
CA GLN A 215 -9.43 41.75 46.24
C GLN A 215 -8.64 40.46 45.99
N VAL A 216 -8.58 40.02 44.73
CA VAL A 216 -7.80 38.83 44.35
C VAL A 216 -6.31 39.09 44.55
N GLN A 217 -5.82 40.27 44.19
CA GLN A 217 -4.41 40.64 44.37
C GLN A 217 -4.00 40.67 45.84
N GLU A 218 -4.81 41.27 46.72
CA GLU A 218 -4.57 41.28 48.16
C GLU A 218 -4.50 39.86 48.71
N GLU A 219 -5.44 38.98 48.36
CA GLU A 219 -5.44 37.58 48.82
C GLU A 219 -4.18 36.82 48.35
N LEU A 220 -3.74 37.06 47.11
CA LEU A 220 -2.53 36.45 46.56
C LEU A 220 -1.26 36.94 47.27
N VAL A 221 -1.20 38.23 47.61
CA VAL A 221 -0.09 38.80 48.38
C VAL A 221 -0.09 38.23 49.79
N GLU A 222 -1.24 38.13 50.46
CA GLU A 222 -1.35 37.54 51.78
C GLU A 222 -0.95 36.06 51.80
N ARG A 223 -1.39 35.27 50.81
CA ARG A 223 -0.95 33.88 50.65
C ARG A 223 0.55 33.79 50.46
N ARG A 224 1.14 34.69 49.67
CA ARG A 224 2.60 34.73 49.47
C ARG A 224 3.33 35.12 50.74
N ARG A 225 2.80 36.08 51.51
CA ARG A 225 3.33 36.51 52.82
C ARG A 225 3.31 35.37 53.83
N LYS A 226 2.18 34.66 53.94
CA LYS A 226 2.04 33.47 54.81
C LYS A 226 3.07 32.40 54.43
N ARG A 227 3.17 32.04 53.15
CA ARG A 227 4.16 31.06 52.66
C ARG A 227 5.61 31.47 52.93
N LEU A 228 5.93 32.76 52.93
CA LEU A 228 7.28 33.24 53.23
C LEU A 228 7.57 33.20 54.73
N LEU A 229 6.58 33.53 55.56
CA LEU A 229 6.69 33.40 57.02
C LEU A 229 6.86 31.93 57.44
N ASP A 230 6.09 31.02 56.85
CA ASP A 230 6.21 29.57 57.07
C ASP A 230 7.57 29.00 56.63
N LYS A 231 8.32 29.71 55.78
CA LYS A 231 9.67 29.33 55.34
C LYS A 231 10.80 29.95 56.19
N LEU A 232 10.47 30.96 57.01
CA LEU A 232 11.42 31.67 57.87
C LEU A 232 11.32 31.25 59.34
N GLY A 233 10.26 30.54 59.74
CA GLY A 233 10.17 29.77 60.98
C GLY A 233 10.55 28.31 60.77
#